data_AF-A0A834NAW4-F1
#
_entry.id   AF-A0A834NAW4-F1
#
_cell.length_a   1.000
_cell.length_b   1.000
_cell.length_c   1.000
_cell.angle_alpha   90.00
_cell.angle_beta   90.00
_cell.angle_gamma   90.00
#
_symmetry.space_group_name_H-M   'P 1'
#
loop_
_entity.id
_entity.type
_entity.pdbx_description
1 polymer ?
#
loop_
_entity_poly.entity_id
_entity_poly.type
_entity_poly.pdbx_seq_one_letter_code
_entity_poly.pdbx_strand_id
1 'polypeptide(L)'
;MNNENIINSKDVLQKNNDKFSNVVKTLTTSSVSRTTNQRHSIDKNTLEEKITCSSKYATCYKLKDTGKMHLRVQTYLEKKKISKLFDFLIGHLLVEESPDPIQYLEKLLKECLLYRSGVKEPPLLFKTRHIRSIFQSLGPDNCNTISLNKYITGMTILGICDYEPNPFECMPGHVHWHTFKTEAKKCLEKTLDDIIGKNDI
;
A
#
# COMPACT_ATOMS: atom_id res chain seq x y z
N MET A 1 9.19 32.97 42.28
CA MET A 1 10.23 32.63 41.29
C MET A 1 10.48 31.13 41.38
N ASN A 2 10.07 30.36 40.37
CA ASN A 2 10.88 29.28 39.79
C ASN A 2 10.17 28.73 38.55
N ASN A 3 11.01 28.52 37.53
CA ASN A 3 10.70 28.50 36.12
C ASN A 3 10.01 27.24 35.60
N GLU A 4 9.28 27.48 34.53
CA GLU A 4 8.70 26.56 33.56
C GLU A 4 9.75 25.60 32.96
N ASN A 5 9.39 24.32 32.84
CA ASN A 5 10.06 23.37 31.95
C ASN A 5 9.15 23.12 30.74
N ILE A 6 9.36 23.91 29.69
CA ILE A 6 8.77 23.72 28.37
C ILE A 6 9.60 22.64 27.66
N ILE A 7 9.07 21.42 27.60
CA ILE A 7 9.63 20.35 26.75
C ILE A 7 9.19 20.62 25.31
N ASN A 8 10.17 20.91 24.47
CA ASN A 8 10.02 21.36 23.09
C ASN A 8 9.51 20.21 22.21
N SER A 9 8.30 20.33 21.63
CA SER A 9 7.67 19.30 20.76
C SER A 9 8.46 18.98 19.48
N LYS A 10 9.57 19.67 19.20
CA LYS A 10 10.46 19.39 18.07
C LYS A 10 11.35 18.16 18.30
N ASP A 11 11.70 17.84 19.54
CA ASP A 11 12.64 16.74 19.84
C ASP A 11 11.98 15.34 19.80
N VAL A 12 10.65 15.28 19.94
CA VAL A 12 9.88 14.03 19.82
C VAL A 12 9.65 13.64 18.36
N LEU A 13 9.64 14.62 17.44
CA LEU A 13 9.47 14.39 16.00
C LEU A 13 10.77 13.99 15.29
N GLN A 14 11.94 14.38 15.81
CA GLN A 14 13.23 13.98 15.24
C GLN A 14 13.53 12.48 15.46
N LYS A 15 13.21 11.97 16.66
CA LYS A 15 13.53 10.60 17.09
C LYS A 15 12.74 9.50 16.35
N ASN A 16 11.57 9.83 15.81
CA ASN A 16 10.72 8.91 15.06
C ASN A 16 11.11 8.81 13.58
N ASN A 17 11.73 9.86 13.02
CA ASN A 17 12.21 9.88 11.63
C ASN A 17 13.48 9.04 11.42
N ASP A 18 14.37 9.00 12.43
CA ASP A 18 15.59 8.18 12.36
C ASP A 18 15.29 6.67 12.43
N LYS A 19 14.19 6.29 13.09
CA LYS A 19 13.77 4.89 13.22
C LYS A 19 13.15 4.35 11.94
N PHE A 20 12.39 5.16 11.20
CA PHE A 20 11.85 4.80 9.88
C PHE A 20 12.94 4.78 8.79
N SER A 21 13.89 5.72 8.84
CA SER A 21 15.02 5.78 7.89
C SER A 21 15.89 4.52 7.92
N ASN A 22 16.10 3.92 9.10
CA ASN A 22 16.92 2.73 9.24
C ASN A 22 16.20 1.44 8.77
N VAL A 23 14.88 1.35 8.94
CA VAL A 23 14.09 0.19 8.46
C VAL A 23 13.98 0.18 6.93
N VAL A 24 13.81 1.34 6.31
CA VAL A 24 13.75 1.48 4.84
C VAL A 24 15.10 1.20 4.20
N LYS A 25 16.23 1.60 4.84
CA LYS A 25 17.58 1.29 4.37
C LYS A 25 17.90 -0.21 4.44
N THR A 26 17.43 -0.92 5.46
CA THR A 26 17.66 -2.38 5.56
C THR A 26 16.85 -3.21 4.56
N LEU A 27 15.77 -2.65 3.99
CA LEU A 27 14.94 -3.31 2.97
C LEU A 27 15.36 -2.97 1.53
N THR A 28 16.19 -1.94 1.33
CA THR A 28 16.64 -1.47 0.00
C THR A 28 18.11 -1.76 -0.31
N THR A 29 18.91 -2.26 0.65
CA THR A 29 20.31 -2.66 0.40
C THR A 29 20.47 -4.07 -0.18
N SER A 30 19.38 -4.80 -0.41
CA SER A 30 19.42 -6.15 -1.01
C SER A 30 19.00 -6.17 -2.47
N SER A 31 19.54 -5.28 -3.33
CA SER A 31 19.71 -5.54 -4.77
C SER A 31 20.54 -4.45 -5.47
N VAL A 32 21.86 -4.58 -5.31
CA VAL A 32 22.89 -4.54 -6.35
C VAL A 32 22.75 -3.52 -7.50
N SER A 33 23.63 -2.53 -7.40
CA SER A 33 24.18 -1.64 -8.42
C SER A 33 24.47 -2.29 -9.77
N ARG A 34 24.19 -1.57 -10.87
CA ARG A 34 24.88 -1.77 -12.16
C ARG A 34 25.48 -0.45 -12.65
N THR A 35 26.77 -0.29 -12.42
CA THR A 35 27.65 0.67 -13.07
C THR A 35 28.18 0.09 -14.39
N THR A 36 27.98 0.86 -15.46
CA THR A 36 28.84 1.11 -16.64
C THR A 36 29.99 0.15 -17.05
N ASN A 37 29.88 -0.29 -18.31
CA ASN A 37 30.86 -0.41 -19.41
C ASN A 37 32.00 -1.47 -19.47
N GLN A 38 31.93 -2.21 -20.59
CA GLN A 38 32.99 -2.71 -21.50
C GLN A 38 33.93 -3.89 -21.12
N ARG A 39 33.66 -5.02 -21.80
CA ARG A 39 34.55 -5.98 -22.50
C ARG A 39 35.88 -6.38 -21.82
N HIS A 40 35.98 -7.63 -21.34
CA HIS A 40 36.77 -8.72 -21.95
C HIS A 40 36.70 -10.03 -21.16
N SER A 41 36.76 -11.14 -21.93
CA SER A 41 37.16 -12.53 -21.64
C SER A 41 36.91 -13.22 -20.30
N ILE A 42 36.13 -14.30 -20.42
CA ILE A 42 36.22 -15.63 -19.78
C ILE A 42 37.39 -15.81 -18.81
N ASP A 43 37.09 -16.12 -17.54
CA ASP A 43 37.52 -17.39 -16.99
C ASP A 43 36.58 -17.96 -15.92
N LYS A 44 36.39 -19.28 -15.99
CA LYS A 44 35.57 -20.07 -15.07
C LYS A 44 36.43 -20.37 -13.85
N ASN A 45 36.00 -19.97 -12.65
CA ASN A 45 35.98 -20.80 -11.43
C ASN A 45 35.86 -19.95 -10.16
N THR A 46 35.02 -20.44 -9.26
CA THR A 46 35.09 -20.27 -7.80
C THR A 46 34.74 -18.89 -7.21
N LEU A 47 33.46 -18.71 -6.89
CA LEU A 47 33.09 -18.30 -5.52
C LEU A 47 31.65 -18.72 -5.22
N GLU A 48 31.50 -19.91 -4.63
CA GLU A 48 30.28 -20.32 -3.93
C GLU A 48 30.15 -19.48 -2.66
N GLU A 49 29.24 -18.51 -2.64
CA GLU A 49 28.70 -18.00 -1.38
C GLU A 49 27.44 -18.79 -1.03
N LYS A 50 27.62 -19.74 -0.11
CA LYS A 50 26.58 -20.60 0.43
C LYS A 50 25.56 -19.79 1.21
N ILE A 51 24.41 -19.51 0.61
CA ILE A 51 23.20 -19.19 1.38
C ILE A 51 22.61 -20.50 1.89
N THR A 52 23.09 -20.94 3.05
CA THR A 52 22.49 -22.06 3.78
C THR A 52 21.26 -21.56 4.52
N CYS A 53 20.10 -21.61 3.87
CA CYS A 53 18.82 -21.43 4.57
C CYS A 53 18.42 -22.76 5.21
N SER A 54 18.50 -22.84 6.55
CA SER A 54 18.15 -24.02 7.35
C SER A 54 16.63 -24.17 7.51
N SER A 55 15.92 -24.35 6.40
CA SER A 55 14.48 -24.63 6.41
C SER A 55 14.23 -26.02 5.87
N LYS A 56 13.66 -26.90 6.71
CA LYS A 56 13.34 -28.32 6.43
C LYS A 56 12.34 -28.54 5.28
N TYR A 57 11.94 -27.48 4.56
CA TYR A 57 11.00 -27.51 3.45
C TYR A 57 11.65 -27.25 2.07
N ALA A 58 12.97 -27.09 2.00
CA ALA A 58 13.68 -26.82 0.74
C ALA A 58 13.77 -28.09 -0.13
N THR A 59 12.69 -28.41 -0.85
CA THR A 59 12.74 -29.41 -1.91
C THR A 59 13.37 -28.79 -3.16
N CYS A 60 14.43 -29.46 -3.60
CA CYS A 60 15.30 -29.15 -4.73
C CYS A 60 14.54 -29.06 -6.07
N TYR A 61 14.68 -27.94 -6.78
CA TYR A 61 14.37 -27.84 -8.20
C TYR A 61 15.68 -27.68 -8.99
N LYS A 62 15.91 -28.59 -9.93
CA LYS A 62 17.12 -28.64 -10.78
C LYS A 62 17.27 -27.36 -11.61
N LEU A 63 18.48 -26.80 -11.61
CA LEU A 63 18.94 -25.48 -12.09
C LEU A 63 18.88 -25.22 -13.62
N LYS A 64 17.95 -25.80 -14.38
CA LYS A 64 17.77 -25.46 -15.82
C LYS A 64 16.43 -24.80 -16.16
N ASP A 65 15.46 -24.84 -15.25
CA ASP A 65 14.08 -24.38 -15.48
C ASP A 65 13.71 -23.11 -14.68
N THR A 66 14.70 -22.49 -14.04
CA THR A 66 14.50 -21.36 -13.10
C THR A 66 13.87 -20.15 -13.79
N GLY A 67 14.25 -19.84 -15.03
CA GLY A 67 13.68 -18.71 -15.79
C GLY A 67 12.20 -18.89 -16.14
N LYS A 68 11.81 -20.09 -16.59
CA LYS A 68 10.41 -20.40 -16.95
C LYS A 68 9.54 -20.53 -15.71
N MET A 69 10.06 -21.13 -14.64
CA MET A 69 9.38 -21.21 -13.35
C MET A 69 9.18 -19.82 -12.74
N HIS A 70 10.21 -18.96 -12.75
CA HIS A 70 10.11 -17.58 -12.27
C HIS A 70 9.04 -16.79 -13.02
N LEU A 71 9.01 -16.88 -14.35
CA LEU A 71 7.99 -16.20 -15.16
C LEU A 71 6.57 -16.72 -14.85
N ARG A 72 6.39 -18.03 -14.66
CA ARG A 72 5.08 -18.61 -14.28
C ARG A 72 4.61 -18.12 -12.90
N VAL A 73 5.52 -18.06 -11.92
CA VAL A 73 5.20 -17.55 -10.57
C VAL A 73 4.84 -16.08 -10.64
N GLN A 74 5.65 -15.26 -11.33
CA GLN A 74 5.37 -13.84 -11.51
C GLN A 74 4.01 -13.62 -12.18
N THR A 75 3.74 -14.33 -13.28
CA THR A 75 2.46 -14.25 -13.99
C THR A 75 1.29 -14.64 -13.09
N TYR A 76 1.45 -15.66 -12.24
CA TYR A 76 0.40 -16.08 -11.31
C TYR A 76 0.14 -15.02 -10.23
N LEU A 77 1.20 -14.48 -9.61
CA LEU A 77 1.10 -13.43 -8.59
C LEU A 77 0.42 -12.16 -9.15
N GLU A 78 0.82 -11.74 -10.35
CA GLU A 78 0.24 -10.58 -11.04
C GLU A 78 -1.22 -10.84 -11.43
N LYS A 79 -1.50 -11.95 -12.11
CA LYS A 79 -2.86 -12.30 -12.57
C LYS A 79 -3.84 -12.45 -11.42
N LYS A 80 -3.39 -12.99 -10.28
CA LYS A 80 -4.22 -13.15 -9.08
C LYS A 80 -4.12 -11.97 -8.11
N LYS A 81 -3.42 -10.90 -8.49
CA LYS A 81 -3.21 -9.68 -7.70
C LYS A 81 -2.80 -9.98 -6.25
N ILE A 82 -1.99 -11.03 -6.06
CA ILE A 82 -1.67 -11.59 -4.74
C ILE A 82 -0.92 -10.55 -3.89
N SER A 83 0.05 -9.84 -4.47
CA SER A 83 0.77 -8.78 -3.75
C SER A 83 -0.17 -7.70 -3.23
N LYS A 84 -1.11 -7.23 -4.07
CA LYS A 84 -2.10 -6.21 -3.68
C LYS A 84 -3.04 -6.71 -2.57
N LEU A 85 -3.42 -7.99 -2.59
CA LEU A 85 -4.20 -8.59 -1.51
C LEU A 85 -3.41 -8.56 -0.20
N PHE A 86 -2.13 -8.94 -0.20
CA PHE A 86 -1.30 -8.87 1.00
C PHE A 86 -1.12 -7.43 1.49
N ASP A 87 -0.87 -6.47 0.61
CA ASP A 87 -0.79 -5.05 0.98
C ASP A 87 -2.08 -4.56 1.66
N PHE A 88 -3.24 -4.96 1.14
CA PHE A 88 -4.55 -4.68 1.74
C PHE A 88 -4.69 -5.29 3.15
N LEU A 89 -4.36 -6.58 3.30
CA LEU A 89 -4.44 -7.28 4.59
C LEU A 89 -3.49 -6.67 5.63
N ILE A 90 -2.26 -6.36 5.23
CA ILE A 90 -1.26 -5.72 6.09
C ILE A 90 -1.72 -4.31 6.48
N GLY A 91 -2.24 -3.52 5.54
CA GLY A 91 -2.78 -2.20 5.83
C GLY A 91 -3.88 -2.25 6.90
N HIS A 92 -4.78 -3.22 6.80
CA HIS A 92 -5.82 -3.45 7.80
C HIS A 92 -5.28 -3.86 9.17
N LEU A 93 -4.22 -4.67 9.22
CA LEU A 93 -3.56 -5.06 10.47
C LEU A 93 -2.87 -3.87 11.15
N LEU A 94 -2.17 -3.05 10.37
CA LEU A 94 -1.45 -1.89 10.88
C LEU A 94 -2.39 -0.84 11.48
N VAL A 95 -3.62 -0.71 10.93
CA VAL A 95 -4.62 0.22 11.46
C VAL A 95 -5.34 -0.32 12.69
N GLU A 96 -5.64 -1.62 12.73
CA GLU A 96 -6.36 -2.22 13.86
C GLU A 96 -5.44 -2.52 15.05
N GLU A 97 -4.16 -2.80 14.81
CA GLU A 97 -3.18 -3.23 15.83
C GLU A 97 -3.70 -4.41 16.68
N SER A 98 -4.36 -5.38 16.02
CA SER A 98 -5.00 -6.50 16.72
C SER A 98 -4.00 -7.32 17.55
N PRO A 99 -4.31 -7.65 18.82
CA PRO A 99 -3.47 -8.50 19.66
C PRO A 99 -3.41 -9.94 19.14
N ASP A 100 -4.42 -10.38 18.39
CA ASP A 100 -4.42 -11.61 17.61
C ASP A 100 -4.53 -11.28 16.12
N PRO A 101 -3.39 -11.15 15.41
CA PRO A 101 -3.39 -10.77 14.01
C PRO A 101 -3.94 -11.87 13.09
N ILE A 102 -3.79 -13.15 13.46
CA ILE A 102 -4.23 -14.27 12.64
C ILE A 102 -5.75 -14.37 12.64
N GLN A 103 -6.37 -14.31 13.82
CA GLN A 103 -7.82 -14.34 13.94
C GLN A 103 -8.47 -13.12 13.25
N TYR A 104 -7.86 -11.94 13.36
CA TYR A 104 -8.33 -10.75 12.66
C TYR A 104 -8.29 -10.92 11.14
N LEU A 105 -7.18 -11.41 10.58
CA LEU A 105 -7.06 -11.65 9.14
C LEU A 105 -8.06 -12.70 8.64
N GLU A 106 -8.31 -13.76 9.41
CA GLU A 106 -9.32 -14.76 9.08
C GLU A 106 -10.71 -14.10 8.97
N LYS A 107 -11.07 -13.26 9.94
CA LYS A 107 -12.34 -12.51 9.93
C LYS A 107 -12.42 -11.56 8.73
N LEU A 108 -11.35 -10.82 8.45
CA LEU A 108 -11.29 -9.90 7.32
C LEU A 108 -11.48 -10.63 5.98
N LEU A 109 -10.83 -11.77 5.79
CA LEU A 109 -11.01 -12.60 4.61
C LEU A 109 -12.45 -13.12 4.48
N LYS A 110 -13.07 -13.55 5.59
CA LYS A 110 -14.50 -13.92 5.60
C LYS A 110 -15.39 -12.75 5.19
N GLU A 111 -15.12 -11.54 5.67
CA GLU A 111 -15.85 -10.34 5.27
C GLU A 111 -15.68 -10.03 3.78
N CYS A 112 -14.46 -10.16 3.23
CA CYS A 112 -14.21 -10.03 1.79
C CYS A 112 -15.00 -11.07 0.97
N LEU A 113 -15.08 -12.33 1.43
CA LEU A 113 -15.85 -13.37 0.74
C LEU A 113 -17.36 -13.06 0.74
N LEU A 114 -17.90 -12.60 1.88
CA LEU A 114 -19.30 -12.20 1.98
C LEU A 114 -19.62 -10.96 1.14
N TYR A 115 -18.72 -9.98 1.09
CA TYR A 115 -18.84 -8.83 0.19
C TYR A 115 -18.79 -9.28 -1.27
N ARG A 116 -17.87 -10.19 -1.63
CA ARG A 116 -17.77 -10.73 -2.98
C ARG A 116 -19.07 -11.38 -3.42
N SER A 117 -19.73 -12.15 -2.54
CA SER A 117 -21.04 -12.76 -2.80
C SER A 117 -22.24 -11.80 -2.72
N GLY A 118 -22.02 -10.51 -2.46
CA GLY A 118 -23.09 -9.49 -2.38
C GLY A 118 -23.91 -9.52 -1.08
N VAL A 119 -23.41 -10.17 -0.03
CA VAL A 119 -24.12 -10.35 1.26
C VAL A 119 -23.81 -9.23 2.25
N LYS A 120 -22.62 -8.62 2.14
CA LYS A 120 -22.15 -7.56 3.04
C LYS A 120 -21.67 -6.35 2.26
N GLU A 121 -21.48 -5.25 2.98
CA GLU A 121 -20.75 -4.05 2.54
C GLU A 121 -19.23 -4.32 2.42
N PRO A 122 -18.51 -3.51 1.63
CA PRO A 122 -17.07 -3.68 1.41
C PRO A 122 -16.27 -3.40 2.70
N PRO A 123 -15.37 -4.32 3.13
CA PRO A 123 -14.46 -4.08 4.25
C PRO A 123 -13.33 -3.13 3.87
N LEU A 124 -13.63 -1.84 3.68
CA LEU A 124 -12.65 -0.83 3.30
C LEU A 124 -11.74 -0.41 4.47
N LEU A 125 -10.46 -0.19 4.18
CA LEU A 125 -9.49 0.39 5.12
C LEU A 125 -9.87 1.83 5.49
N PHE A 126 -10.21 2.63 4.48
CA PHE A 126 -10.63 4.01 4.66
C PHE A 126 -12.15 4.11 4.81
N LYS A 127 -12.60 4.38 6.03
CA LYS A 127 -14.00 4.69 6.34
C LYS A 127 -14.29 6.16 6.01
N THR A 128 -15.58 6.52 5.91
CA THR A 128 -16.02 7.91 5.64
C THR A 128 -15.35 8.95 6.55
N ARG A 129 -15.12 8.60 7.83
CA ARG A 129 -14.42 9.47 8.78
C ARG A 129 -12.96 9.75 8.37
N HIS A 130 -12.25 8.76 7.83
CA HIS A 130 -10.86 8.92 7.38
C HIS A 130 -10.82 9.81 6.13
N ILE A 131 -11.75 9.58 5.19
CA ILE A 131 -11.94 10.43 4.00
C ILE A 131 -12.24 11.88 4.43
N ARG A 132 -13.08 12.07 5.46
CA ARG A 132 -13.41 13.39 6.01
C ARG A 132 -12.20 14.07 6.63
N SER A 133 -11.40 13.35 7.41
CA SER A 133 -10.17 13.89 8.02
C SER A 133 -9.16 14.31 6.95
N ILE A 134 -8.96 13.52 5.90
CA ILE A 134 -8.10 13.89 4.77
C ILE A 134 -8.64 15.15 4.09
N PHE A 135 -9.95 15.19 3.78
CA PHE A 135 -10.57 16.37 3.19
C PHE A 135 -10.37 17.63 4.02
N GLN A 136 -10.53 17.54 5.35
CA GLN A 136 -10.29 18.66 6.27
C GLN A 136 -8.82 19.08 6.29
N SER A 137 -7.88 18.12 6.24
CA SER A 137 -6.45 18.42 6.23
C SER A 137 -5.98 19.19 4.99
N LEU A 138 -6.72 19.09 3.88
CA LEU A 138 -6.47 19.88 2.67
C LEU A 138 -6.87 21.36 2.82
N GLY A 139 -7.50 21.75 3.93
CA GLY A 139 -7.96 23.11 4.18
C GLY A 139 -9.08 23.50 3.24
N PRO A 140 -10.29 22.93 3.40
CA PRO A 140 -11.46 23.35 2.63
C PRO A 140 -11.86 24.77 3.01
N ASP A 141 -12.50 25.45 2.07
CA ASP A 141 -13.05 26.78 2.31
C ASP A 141 -14.33 26.75 3.18
N ASN A 142 -14.91 27.92 3.43
CA ASN A 142 -16.16 28.07 4.19
C ASN A 142 -17.36 27.38 3.53
N CYS A 143 -17.28 27.09 2.23
CA CYS A 143 -18.31 26.40 1.46
C CYS A 143 -18.08 24.87 1.41
N ASN A 144 -17.13 24.36 2.19
CA ASN A 144 -16.79 22.93 2.25
C ASN A 144 -16.35 22.38 0.88
N THR A 145 -15.58 23.20 0.14
CA THR A 145 -14.99 22.87 -1.16
C THR A 145 -13.46 22.89 -1.09
N ILE A 146 -12.82 22.22 -2.04
CA ILE A 146 -11.37 22.22 -2.25
C ILE A 146 -11.06 22.50 -3.72
N SER A 147 -9.90 23.08 -4.01
CA SER A 147 -9.46 23.25 -5.40
C SER A 147 -9.16 21.91 -6.08
N LEU A 148 -9.17 21.87 -7.41
CA LEU A 148 -8.88 20.66 -8.18
C LEU A 148 -7.49 20.05 -7.83
N ASN A 149 -6.47 20.88 -7.58
CA ASN A 149 -5.16 20.40 -7.16
C ASN A 149 -5.20 19.72 -5.77
N LYS A 150 -6.00 20.25 -4.85
CA LYS A 150 -6.23 19.62 -3.54
C LYS A 150 -7.01 18.32 -3.67
N TYR A 151 -7.98 18.25 -4.60
CA TYR A 151 -8.68 17.01 -4.93
C TYR A 151 -7.70 15.91 -5.37
N ILE A 152 -6.82 16.20 -6.34
CA ILE A 152 -5.76 15.29 -6.81
C ILE A 152 -4.85 14.84 -5.66
N THR A 153 -4.43 15.80 -4.83
CA THR A 153 -3.60 15.53 -3.63
C THR A 153 -4.33 14.59 -2.67
N GLY A 154 -5.61 14.84 -2.40
CA GLY A 154 -6.44 14.01 -1.52
C GLY A 154 -6.60 12.58 -2.03
N MET A 155 -6.82 12.39 -3.34
CA MET A 155 -6.88 11.06 -3.95
C MET A 155 -5.54 10.32 -3.80
N THR A 156 -4.42 11.04 -3.98
CA THR A 156 -3.07 10.48 -3.82
C THR A 156 -2.78 10.07 -2.38
N ILE A 157 -3.18 10.87 -1.38
CA ILE A 157 -3.05 10.52 0.04
C ILE A 157 -3.86 9.26 0.39
N LEU A 158 -5.02 9.07 -0.23
CA LEU A 158 -5.82 7.85 -0.09
C LEU A 158 -5.22 6.64 -0.81
N GLY A 159 -4.12 6.82 -1.56
CA GLY A 159 -3.51 5.77 -2.37
C GLY A 159 -4.29 5.43 -3.64
N ILE A 160 -5.17 6.33 -4.10
CA ILE A 160 -6.03 6.12 -5.26
C ILE A 160 -5.34 6.70 -6.50
N CYS A 161 -5.03 5.83 -7.46
CA CYS A 161 -4.38 6.21 -8.72
C CYS A 161 -5.32 6.25 -9.93
N ASP A 162 -6.53 5.69 -9.80
CA ASP A 162 -7.53 5.62 -10.87
C ASP A 162 -8.83 6.26 -10.37
N TYR A 163 -9.03 7.52 -10.75
CA TYR A 163 -10.16 8.37 -10.36
C TYR A 163 -10.48 9.37 -11.47
N GLU A 164 -11.67 9.95 -11.45
CA GLU A 164 -12.08 10.97 -12.43
C GLU A 164 -11.22 12.25 -12.30
N PRO A 165 -10.39 12.61 -13.32
CA PRO A 165 -9.57 13.81 -13.27
C PRO A 165 -10.38 15.11 -13.38
N ASN A 166 -11.59 15.07 -13.96
CA ASN A 166 -12.49 16.22 -14.09
C ASN A 166 -13.80 15.96 -13.33
N PRO A 167 -13.77 15.92 -11.98
CA PRO A 167 -14.94 15.61 -11.17
C PRO A 167 -16.00 16.71 -11.30
N PHE A 168 -17.23 16.44 -10.87
CA PHE A 168 -18.26 17.46 -10.80
C PHE A 168 -17.83 18.64 -9.92
N GLU A 169 -17.69 19.80 -10.54
CA GLU A 169 -17.31 21.05 -9.89
C GLU A 169 -18.56 21.82 -9.46
N CYS A 170 -18.62 22.23 -8.19
CA CYS A 170 -19.72 23.09 -7.72
C CYS A 170 -19.55 24.55 -8.15
N MET A 171 -18.31 24.94 -8.42
CA MET A 171 -17.87 26.22 -8.98
C MET A 171 -16.60 25.94 -9.78
N PRO A 172 -16.29 26.70 -10.84
CA PRO A 172 -15.06 26.51 -11.60
C PRO A 172 -13.81 26.29 -10.73
N GLY A 173 -13.13 25.18 -10.95
CA GLY A 173 -11.93 24.73 -10.25
C GLY A 173 -12.14 24.21 -8.82
N HIS A 174 -13.39 24.10 -8.34
CA HIS A 174 -13.72 23.74 -6.96
C HIS A 174 -14.61 22.50 -6.86
N VAL A 175 -14.16 21.55 -6.04
CA VAL A 175 -14.80 20.26 -5.79
C VAL A 175 -15.43 20.27 -4.40
N HIS A 176 -16.74 20.07 -4.34
CA HIS A 176 -17.45 19.97 -3.06
C HIS A 176 -17.14 18.64 -2.36
N TRP A 177 -17.20 18.64 -1.02
CA TRP A 177 -17.05 17.45 -0.18
C TRP A 177 -17.83 16.22 -0.67
N HIS A 178 -19.07 16.43 -1.13
CA HIS A 178 -19.89 15.31 -1.60
C HIS A 178 -19.31 14.63 -2.84
N THR A 179 -18.80 15.41 -3.79
CA THR A 179 -18.13 14.88 -4.99
C THR A 179 -16.85 14.12 -4.60
N PHE A 180 -15.99 14.73 -3.78
CA PHE A 180 -14.76 14.09 -3.32
C PHE A 180 -15.03 12.78 -2.58
N LYS A 181 -15.98 12.78 -1.63
CA LYS A 181 -16.36 11.58 -0.85
C LYS A 181 -16.88 10.47 -1.75
N THR A 182 -17.76 10.81 -2.70
CA THR A 182 -18.43 9.83 -3.55
C THR A 182 -17.42 9.17 -4.48
N GLU A 183 -16.57 9.97 -5.13
CA GLU A 183 -15.53 9.43 -6.01
C GLU A 183 -14.50 8.62 -5.23
N ALA A 184 -14.03 9.11 -4.06
CA ALA A 184 -13.08 8.38 -3.23
C ALA A 184 -13.63 7.00 -2.81
N LYS A 185 -14.89 6.93 -2.36
CA LYS A 185 -15.53 5.67 -2.00
C LYS A 185 -15.60 4.72 -3.19
N LYS A 186 -16.13 5.19 -4.31
CA LYS A 186 -16.25 4.43 -5.55
C LYS A 186 -14.90 3.85 -5.99
N CYS A 187 -13.82 4.62 -5.92
CA CYS A 187 -12.50 4.15 -6.29
C CYS A 187 -11.91 3.12 -5.31
N LEU A 188 -12.16 3.29 -4.00
CA LEU A 188 -11.74 2.31 -2.99
C LEU A 188 -12.49 0.98 -3.16
N GLU A 189 -13.79 1.04 -3.43
CA GLU A 189 -14.63 -0.13 -3.71
C GLU A 189 -14.17 -0.83 -4.99
N LYS A 190 -13.98 -0.09 -6.09
CA LYS A 190 -13.43 -0.61 -7.34
C LYS A 190 -12.08 -1.30 -7.13
N THR A 191 -11.20 -0.70 -6.33
CA THR A 191 -9.89 -1.28 -6.00
C THR A 191 -10.04 -2.60 -5.25
N LEU A 192 -10.95 -2.69 -4.29
CA LEU A 192 -11.22 -3.93 -3.55
C LEU A 192 -11.83 -5.00 -4.46
N ASP A 193 -12.82 -4.65 -5.28
CA ASP A 193 -13.45 -5.55 -6.25
C ASP A 193 -12.42 -6.19 -7.16
N ASP A 194 -11.50 -5.35 -7.63
CA ASP A 194 -10.37 -5.74 -8.44
C ASP A 194 -9.45 -6.74 -7.73
N ILE A 195 -9.14 -6.51 -6.45
CA ILE A 195 -8.25 -7.36 -5.65
C ILE A 195 -8.89 -8.73 -5.36
N ILE A 196 -10.19 -8.76 -5.04
CA ILE A 196 -10.89 -10.01 -4.64
C ILE A 196 -11.50 -10.79 -5.83
N GLY A 197 -11.38 -10.25 -7.05
CA GLY A 197 -11.92 -10.84 -8.26
C GLY A 197 -13.45 -10.84 -8.29
N LYS A 198 -14.09 -9.77 -7.80
CA LYS A 198 -15.56 -9.68 -7.76
C LYS A 198 -16.17 -9.53 -9.16
N ASN A 199 -15.47 -8.85 -10.06
CA ASN A 199 -15.92 -8.58 -11.44
C ASN A 199 -15.69 -9.76 -12.41
N ASP A 200 -15.06 -10.85 -11.95
CA ASP A 200 -14.75 -12.04 -12.77
C ASP A 200 -15.83 -13.14 -12.67
N ILE A 201 -16.93 -12.89 -11.95
CA ILE A 201 -18.04 -13.82 -11.66
C ILE A 201 -19.30 -13.32 -12.37
#